data_AF-A0A1E1KP27-F1
#
_entry.id   AF-A0A1E1KP27-F1
#
_cell.length_a   1.000
_cell.length_b   1.000
_cell.length_c   1.000
_cell.angle_alpha   90.00
_cell.angle_beta   90.00
_cell.angle_gamma   90.00
#
_symmetry.space_group_name_H-M   'P 1'
#
loop_
_entity.id
_entity.type
_entity.pdbx_description
1 polymer ?
#
loop_
_entity_poly.entity_id
_entity_poly.type
_entity_poly.pdbx_seq_one_letter_code
_entity_poly.pdbx_strand_id
1 'polypeptide(L)'
;MSSAVSSPSRTPDPAEDSDSNSGSVTSTIVYGYEPFDTYQDRIRKLCEAVLEPLGAAISVERMHGGGFNRIIGIHLVSNKSATCRYIIRVPRLEAAQLNRDLAPLQLLRHRSNLRIPEVVAYDVTVHNVLESPYMIQKRISGIPLFPAYPDMPHGTKCAIAKEFGKFFSELHSIKSVVAGRLTLSTVIESLMIQPFNSEESDTAVPYEAGEAAQPILATLCEALQEKTANL
;
A
#
# COMPACT_ATOMS: atom_id res chain seq x y z
N MET A 1 23.44 59.60 -35.02
CA MET A 1 24.55 59.23 -34.11
C MET A 1 23.93 58.92 -32.77
N SER A 2 23.38 57.70 -32.62
CA SER A 2 23.96 56.59 -31.85
C SER A 2 24.16 56.91 -30.37
N SER A 3 23.15 56.60 -29.57
CA SER A 3 23.29 56.36 -28.15
C SER A 3 22.99 54.88 -27.91
N ALA A 4 24.04 54.10 -27.69
CA ALA A 4 23.97 52.70 -27.34
C ALA A 4 23.66 52.57 -25.85
N VAL A 5 22.52 51.97 -25.51
CA VAL A 5 22.23 51.48 -24.17
C VAL A 5 22.67 50.03 -24.11
N SER A 6 23.73 49.78 -23.35
CA SER A 6 24.29 48.45 -23.10
C SER A 6 23.32 47.64 -22.24
N SER A 7 22.89 46.48 -22.76
CA SER A 7 22.06 45.52 -22.04
C SER A 7 22.94 44.68 -21.10
N PRO A 8 22.50 44.37 -19.87
CA PRO A 8 23.26 43.47 -19.01
C PRO A 8 23.14 42.02 -19.51
N SER A 9 24.30 41.39 -19.63
CA SER A 9 24.55 40.02 -20.04
C SER A 9 23.80 39.01 -19.17
N ARG A 10 22.94 38.22 -19.83
CA ARG A 10 22.27 37.04 -19.28
C ARG A 10 23.32 35.93 -19.12
N THR A 11 23.60 35.53 -17.89
CA THR A 11 24.44 34.36 -17.61
C THR A 11 23.77 33.09 -18.15
N PRO A 12 24.51 32.13 -18.72
CA PRO A 12 23.93 30.87 -19.14
C PRO A 12 23.64 30.00 -17.92
N ASP A 13 22.41 29.49 -17.81
CA ASP A 13 22.05 28.44 -16.87
C ASP A 13 22.91 27.19 -17.18
N PRO A 14 23.59 26.59 -16.19
CA PRO A 14 24.26 25.33 -16.41
C PRO A 14 23.20 24.23 -16.45
N ALA A 15 23.03 23.64 -17.63
CA ALA A 15 22.44 22.32 -17.79
C ALA A 15 23.33 21.31 -17.07
N GLU A 16 22.96 20.93 -15.85
CA GLU A 16 23.46 19.73 -15.20
C GLU A 16 22.37 18.67 -15.25
N ASP A 17 22.40 17.88 -16.33
CA ASP A 17 21.93 16.50 -16.32
C ASP A 17 22.76 15.74 -15.27
N SER A 18 22.25 15.71 -14.04
CA SER A 18 22.74 14.81 -13.01
C SER A 18 21.70 13.72 -12.84
N ASP A 19 21.98 12.58 -13.48
CA ASP A 19 21.37 11.27 -13.20
C ASP A 19 21.57 10.96 -11.71
N SER A 20 20.66 11.50 -10.91
CA SER A 20 20.64 11.31 -9.48
C SER A 20 20.14 9.90 -9.21
N ASN A 21 21.10 8.99 -9.13
CA ASN A 21 21.01 7.69 -8.49
C ASN A 21 20.73 7.84 -6.99
N SER A 22 19.70 8.63 -6.63
CA SER A 22 19.17 8.87 -5.28
C SER A 22 18.42 7.62 -4.81
N GLY A 23 19.15 6.52 -4.75
CA GLY A 23 18.78 5.32 -4.03
C GLY A 23 18.81 5.61 -2.54
N SER A 24 17.82 6.34 -2.03
CA SER A 24 17.33 6.28 -0.65
C SER A 24 18.43 6.15 0.43
N VAL A 25 19.52 6.92 0.33
CA VAL A 25 20.48 7.12 1.43
C VAL A 25 19.83 8.00 2.52
N THR A 26 18.79 8.74 2.14
CA THR A 26 18.14 9.75 2.97
C THR A 26 17.25 9.22 4.10
N SER A 27 16.68 8.00 4.04
CA SER A 27 15.75 7.56 5.10
C SER A 27 16.42 6.94 6.33
N THR A 28 17.62 6.36 6.20
CA THR A 28 18.35 5.75 7.32
C THR A 28 18.89 6.82 8.27
N ILE A 29 19.45 7.90 7.71
CA ILE A 29 20.06 9.00 8.49
C ILE A 29 18.98 9.94 9.06
N VAL A 30 17.90 10.21 8.33
CA VAL A 30 16.86 11.17 8.77
C VAL A 30 16.00 10.63 9.92
N TYR A 31 15.88 9.30 10.08
CA TYR A 31 15.02 8.69 11.09
C TYR A 31 15.76 7.73 12.06
N GLY A 32 17.10 7.66 12.00
CA GLY A 32 17.89 6.84 12.93
C GLY A 32 17.70 5.32 12.78
N TYR A 33 17.24 4.85 11.61
CA TYR A 33 16.99 3.43 11.38
C TYR A 33 18.28 2.64 11.15
N GLU A 34 18.24 1.36 11.49
CA GLU A 34 19.30 0.40 11.16
C GLU A 34 19.52 0.31 9.63
N PRO A 35 20.76 0.43 9.13
CA PRO A 35 21.10 0.24 7.71
C PRO A 35 20.60 -1.09 7.14
N PHE A 36 20.45 -1.17 5.81
CA PHE A 36 19.96 -2.39 5.17
C PHE A 36 20.91 -3.58 5.31
N ASP A 37 22.22 -3.33 5.25
CA ASP A 37 23.24 -4.37 5.24
C ASP A 37 23.32 -5.15 6.56
N THR A 38 22.94 -4.55 7.69
CA THR A 38 22.87 -5.23 8.99
C THR A 38 21.47 -5.78 9.25
N TYR A 39 20.42 -5.07 8.79
CA TYR A 39 19.03 -5.47 9.00
C TYR A 39 18.64 -6.75 8.24
N GLN A 40 19.28 -7.03 7.09
CA GLN A 40 19.01 -8.23 6.28
C GLN A 40 19.18 -9.54 7.07
N ASP A 41 20.07 -9.59 8.06
CA ASP A 41 20.31 -10.81 8.84
C ASP A 41 19.13 -11.11 9.76
N ARG A 42 18.53 -10.07 10.36
CA ARG A 42 17.30 -10.19 11.15
C ARG A 42 16.12 -10.61 10.29
N ILE A 43 16.06 -10.10 9.06
CA ILE A 43 15.05 -10.50 8.07
C ILE A 43 15.19 -11.97 7.68
N ARG A 44 16.41 -12.48 7.47
CA ARG A 44 16.60 -13.93 7.21
C ARG A 44 16.13 -14.77 8.39
N LYS A 45 16.53 -14.41 9.62
CA LYS A 45 16.06 -15.08 10.84
C LYS A 45 14.54 -15.07 10.96
N LEU A 46 13.89 -13.94 10.64
CA LEU A 46 12.43 -13.87 10.60
C LEU A 46 11.85 -14.86 9.58
N CYS A 47 12.38 -14.87 8.36
CA CYS A 47 11.89 -15.74 7.30
C CYS A 47 12.08 -17.22 7.65
N GLU A 48 13.19 -17.59 8.27
CA GLU A 48 13.43 -18.95 8.77
C GLU A 48 12.41 -19.37 9.82
N ALA A 49 12.10 -18.48 10.78
CA ALA A 49 11.16 -18.75 11.86
C ALA A 49 9.69 -18.79 11.40
N VAL A 50 9.32 -17.98 10.42
CA VAL A 50 7.91 -17.74 10.07
C VAL A 50 7.48 -18.43 8.78
N LEU A 51 8.37 -18.51 7.79
CA LEU A 51 8.05 -19.12 6.48
C LEU A 51 8.50 -20.58 6.38
N GLU A 52 9.23 -21.08 7.39
CA GLU A 52 9.78 -22.45 7.47
C GLU A 52 10.25 -22.99 6.10
N PRO A 53 11.18 -22.31 5.43
CA PRO A 53 11.57 -22.67 4.08
C PRO A 53 12.35 -24.00 4.08
N LEU A 54 11.65 -25.12 3.89
CA LEU A 54 12.17 -26.51 3.87
C LEU A 54 13.36 -26.71 2.90
N GLY A 55 14.56 -26.25 3.30
CA GLY A 55 15.77 -26.26 2.49
C GLY A 55 15.76 -25.30 1.30
N ALA A 56 14.89 -24.27 1.29
CA ALA A 56 14.89 -23.26 0.22
C ALA A 56 15.90 -22.15 0.52
N ALA A 57 16.62 -21.69 -0.50
CA ALA A 57 17.54 -20.57 -0.36
C ALA A 57 16.76 -19.25 -0.26
N ILE A 58 17.10 -18.42 0.74
CA ILE A 58 16.46 -17.13 1.00
C ILE A 58 17.34 -16.01 0.43
N SER A 59 16.82 -15.27 -0.55
CA SER A 59 17.41 -14.02 -1.03
C SER A 59 16.58 -12.83 -0.55
N VAL A 60 17.26 -11.82 -0.03
CA VAL A 60 16.64 -10.58 0.49
C VAL A 60 17.00 -9.44 -0.45
N GLU A 61 16.00 -8.69 -0.91
CA GLU A 61 16.18 -7.52 -1.77
C GLU A 61 15.63 -6.27 -1.08
N ARG A 62 16.37 -5.17 -1.16
CA ARG A 62 15.84 -3.87 -0.77
C ARG A 62 14.93 -3.37 -1.89
N MET A 63 13.66 -3.10 -1.58
CA MET A 63 12.74 -2.51 -2.55
C MET A 63 12.54 -1.03 -2.26
N HIS A 64 12.33 -0.24 -3.31
CA HIS A 64 11.92 1.15 -3.14
C HIS A 64 10.54 1.17 -2.48
N GLY A 65 10.48 1.77 -1.28
CA GLY A 65 9.27 1.91 -0.48
C GLY A 65 8.94 3.38 -0.25
N GLY A 66 7.67 3.68 0.00
CA GLY A 66 7.25 5.03 0.40
C GLY A 66 7.78 5.42 1.79
N GLY A 67 7.50 6.65 2.21
CA GLY A 67 7.98 7.19 3.50
C GLY A 67 7.49 6.43 4.74
N PHE A 68 6.35 5.75 4.66
CA PHE A 68 5.66 5.13 5.79
C PHE A 68 6.12 3.72 6.16
N ASN A 69 6.69 2.99 5.19
CA ASN A 69 7.06 1.59 5.38
C ASN A 69 8.44 1.32 4.79
N ARG A 70 9.25 0.57 5.51
CA ARG A 70 10.40 -0.13 4.93
C ARG A 70 9.86 -1.35 4.19
N ILE A 71 10.13 -1.42 2.88
CA ILE A 71 9.67 -2.51 2.01
C ILE A 71 10.85 -3.39 1.64
N ILE A 72 10.72 -4.69 1.89
CA ILE A 72 11.78 -5.68 1.71
C ILE A 72 11.21 -6.83 0.90
N GLY A 73 11.85 -7.15 -0.21
CA GLY A 73 11.46 -8.29 -1.04
C GLY A 73 12.19 -9.55 -0.58
N ILE A 74 11.47 -10.68 -0.55
CA ILE A 74 12.02 -11.99 -0.25
C ILE A 74 11.77 -12.90 -1.44
N HIS A 75 12.81 -13.61 -1.84
CA HIS A 75 12.73 -14.68 -2.84
C HIS A 75 13.17 -15.98 -2.18
N LEU A 76 12.25 -16.94 -2.13
CA LEU A 76 12.55 -18.31 -1.73
C LEU A 76 12.73 -19.15 -2.98
N VAL A 77 13.91 -19.76 -3.14
CA VAL A 77 14.21 -20.66 -4.24
C VAL A 77 14.27 -22.08 -3.69
N SER A 78 13.24 -22.89 -3.98
CA SER A 78 13.22 -24.30 -3.61
C SER A 78 13.95 -25.16 -4.65
N ASN A 79 14.56 -26.25 -4.20
CA ASN A 79 15.22 -27.26 -5.05
C ASN A 79 14.26 -27.89 -6.08
N LYS A 80 12.94 -27.75 -5.90
CA LYS A 80 11.90 -28.21 -6.84
C LYS A 80 11.50 -27.17 -7.90
N SER A 81 12.32 -26.13 -8.11
CA SER A 81 12.09 -25.03 -9.08
C SER A 81 10.92 -24.08 -8.80
N ALA A 82 10.21 -24.24 -7.68
CA ALA A 82 9.18 -23.28 -7.27
C ALA A 82 9.85 -22.06 -6.59
N THR A 83 9.70 -20.88 -7.20
CA THR A 83 10.10 -19.61 -6.58
C THR A 83 8.91 -18.94 -5.92
N CYS A 84 8.95 -18.80 -4.61
CA CYS A 84 7.94 -18.03 -3.87
C CYS A 84 8.48 -16.64 -3.57
N ARG A 85 7.71 -15.60 -3.90
CA ARG A 85 8.10 -14.21 -3.67
C ARG A 85 7.20 -13.56 -2.64
N TYR A 86 7.81 -12.90 -1.67
CA TYR A 86 7.11 -12.18 -0.62
C TYR A 86 7.58 -10.74 -0.53
N ILE A 87 6.76 -9.93 0.13
CA ILE A 87 7.08 -8.58 0.55
C ILE A 87 6.91 -8.52 2.07
N ILE A 88 7.92 -8.03 2.76
CA ILE A 88 7.84 -7.66 4.16
C ILE A 88 7.65 -6.14 4.22
N ARG A 89 6.62 -5.70 4.95
CA ARG A 89 6.37 -4.29 5.23
C ARG A 89 6.59 -4.06 6.72
N VAL A 90 7.51 -3.16 7.05
CA VAL A 90 7.83 -2.76 8.43
C VAL A 90 7.48 -1.27 8.56
N PRO A 91 6.48 -0.89 9.37
CA PRO A 91 6.12 0.49 9.60
C PRO A 91 7.29 1.34 10.13
N ARG A 92 7.41 2.59 9.67
CA ARG A 92 8.47 3.54 10.08
C ARG A 92 8.01 4.61 11.05
N LEU A 93 6.73 4.66 11.38
CA LEU A 93 6.17 5.69 12.26
C LEU A 93 5.28 4.98 13.28
N GLU A 94 5.32 5.42 14.54
CA GLU A 94 4.39 4.97 15.58
C GLU A 94 2.92 5.13 15.16
N ALA A 95 2.62 6.17 14.36
CA ALA A 95 1.29 6.41 13.81
C ALA A 95 0.85 5.35 12.78
N ALA A 96 1.79 4.61 12.18
CA ALA A 96 1.49 3.55 11.23
C ALA A 96 1.11 2.27 11.99
N GLN A 97 -0.13 2.24 12.45
CA GLN A 97 -0.71 1.09 13.15
C GLN A 97 -0.98 -0.04 12.15
N LEU A 98 -0.16 -1.09 12.19
CA LEU A 98 -0.26 -2.24 11.30
C LEU A 98 -1.66 -2.88 11.29
N ASN A 99 -2.38 -2.87 12.42
CA ASN A 99 -3.78 -3.33 12.51
C ASN A 99 -4.72 -2.63 11.51
N ARG A 100 -4.47 -1.33 11.23
CA ARG A 100 -5.25 -0.55 10.27
C ARG A 100 -4.96 -0.91 8.83
N ASP A 101 -3.79 -1.49 8.54
CA ASP A 101 -3.42 -2.01 7.22
C ASP A 101 -3.96 -3.44 7.01
N LEU A 102 -4.00 -4.26 8.07
CA LEU A 102 -4.47 -5.64 8.01
C LEU A 102 -5.98 -5.76 7.82
N ALA A 103 -6.76 -4.96 8.54
CA ALA A 103 -8.23 -5.07 8.52
C ALA A 103 -8.82 -4.85 7.11
N PRO A 104 -8.41 -3.83 6.33
CA PRO A 104 -8.86 -3.66 4.95
C PRO A 104 -8.49 -4.84 4.05
N LEU A 105 -7.29 -5.40 4.17
CA LEU A 105 -6.89 -6.56 3.37
C LEU A 105 -7.75 -7.79 3.68
N GLN A 106 -8.06 -8.02 4.96
CA GLN A 106 -8.96 -9.09 5.37
C GLN A 106 -10.39 -8.85 4.87
N LEU A 107 -10.90 -7.61 4.92
CA LEU A 107 -12.21 -7.28 4.37
C LEU A 107 -12.27 -7.52 2.86
N LEU A 108 -11.31 -6.99 2.11
CA LEU A 108 -11.25 -7.12 0.65
C LEU A 108 -11.14 -8.59 0.21
N ARG A 109 -10.41 -9.42 0.96
CA ARG A 109 -10.31 -10.86 0.68
C ARG A 109 -11.67 -11.58 0.69
N HIS A 110 -12.59 -11.14 1.56
CA HIS A 110 -13.90 -11.80 1.73
C HIS A 110 -15.02 -11.12 0.94
N ARG A 111 -14.86 -9.85 0.59
CA ARG A 111 -15.92 -9.01 0.00
C ARG A 111 -15.65 -8.56 -1.42
N SER A 112 -14.51 -8.93 -2.00
CA SER A 112 -14.14 -8.54 -3.36
C SER A 112 -13.45 -9.68 -4.11
N ASN A 113 -13.47 -9.58 -5.43
CA ASN A 113 -12.69 -10.38 -6.37
C ASN A 113 -11.41 -9.66 -6.79
N LEU A 114 -11.06 -8.56 -6.10
CA LEU A 114 -9.87 -7.78 -6.39
C LEU A 114 -8.62 -8.62 -6.13
N ARG A 115 -7.65 -8.52 -7.04
CA ARG A 115 -6.32 -9.12 -6.85
C ARG A 115 -5.55 -8.32 -5.80
N ILE A 116 -5.67 -8.75 -4.55
CA ILE A 116 -4.97 -8.14 -3.41
C ILE A 116 -3.80 -9.02 -2.95
N PRO A 117 -2.79 -8.46 -2.26
CA PRO A 117 -1.75 -9.25 -1.62
C PRO A 117 -2.35 -10.15 -0.54
N GLU A 118 -1.96 -11.42 -0.54
CA GLU A 118 -2.31 -12.35 0.53
C GLU A 118 -1.33 -12.15 1.69
N VAL A 119 -1.83 -11.75 2.87
CA VAL A 119 -1.04 -11.71 4.11
C VAL A 119 -0.83 -13.14 4.60
N VAL A 120 0.43 -13.54 4.75
CA VAL A 120 0.81 -14.89 5.18
C VAL A 120 1.24 -14.94 6.65
N ALA A 121 1.76 -13.83 7.15
CA ALA A 121 2.13 -13.68 8.55
C ALA A 121 2.21 -12.21 8.92
N TYR A 122 2.03 -11.88 10.18
CA TYR A 122 2.24 -10.56 10.72
C TYR A 122 2.50 -10.64 12.22
N ASP A 123 3.13 -9.61 12.77
CA ASP A 123 3.24 -9.37 14.20
C ASP A 123 3.06 -7.87 14.43
N VAL A 124 2.13 -7.49 15.30
CA VAL A 124 1.79 -6.10 15.60
C VAL A 124 2.57 -5.56 16.80
N THR A 125 3.37 -6.41 17.44
CA THR A 125 4.17 -6.09 18.63
C THR A 125 5.61 -5.78 18.25
N VAL A 126 6.39 -5.37 19.25
CA VAL A 126 7.86 -5.25 19.16
C VAL A 126 8.57 -6.48 19.72
N HIS A 127 7.85 -7.49 20.21
CA HIS A 127 8.42 -8.68 20.84
C HIS A 127 8.76 -9.76 19.81
N ASN A 128 9.47 -9.37 18.76
CA ASN A 128 9.89 -10.24 17.67
C ASN A 128 11.32 -9.92 17.23
N VAL A 129 11.87 -10.74 16.33
CA VAL A 129 13.26 -10.63 15.86
C VAL A 129 13.58 -9.29 15.19
N LEU A 130 12.59 -8.58 14.66
CA LEU A 130 12.74 -7.25 14.06
C LEU A 130 12.60 -6.11 15.06
N GLU A 131 12.21 -6.41 16.31
CA GLU A 131 11.89 -5.42 17.36
C GLU A 131 10.94 -4.33 16.87
N SER A 132 10.09 -4.69 15.91
CA SER A 132 9.21 -3.78 15.19
C SER A 132 8.04 -4.58 14.62
N PRO A 133 6.84 -3.97 14.53
CA PRO A 133 5.73 -4.59 13.85
C PRO A 133 6.08 -4.93 12.40
N TYR A 134 5.54 -6.01 11.86
CA TYR A 134 5.73 -6.37 10.46
C TYR A 134 4.53 -7.12 9.90
N MET A 135 4.36 -7.03 8.57
CA MET A 135 3.52 -7.96 7.81
C MET A 135 4.30 -8.56 6.66
N ILE A 136 4.08 -9.84 6.40
CA ILE A 136 4.58 -10.58 5.26
C ILE A 136 3.41 -10.89 4.35
N GLN A 137 3.53 -10.53 3.08
CA GLN A 137 2.51 -10.77 2.06
C GLN A 137 3.11 -11.44 0.82
N LYS A 138 2.32 -12.25 0.11
CA LYS A 138 2.71 -12.76 -1.21
C LYS A 138 2.89 -11.59 -2.18
N ARG A 139 3.98 -11.61 -2.94
CA ARG A 139 4.27 -10.57 -3.94
C ARG A 139 3.37 -10.78 -5.15
N ILE A 140 2.58 -9.76 -5.48
CA ILE A 140 1.88 -9.71 -6.77
C ILE A 140 2.92 -9.38 -7.85
N SER A 141 2.91 -10.17 -8.91
CA SER A 141 3.80 -9.95 -10.05
C SER A 141 3.26 -8.83 -10.93
N GLY A 142 4.14 -7.94 -11.38
CA GLY A 142 3.78 -6.79 -12.20
C GLY A 142 4.88 -5.74 -12.21
N ILE A 143 4.65 -4.68 -12.97
CA ILE A 143 5.50 -3.48 -13.01
C ILE A 143 4.73 -2.29 -12.42
N PRO A 144 5.40 -1.38 -11.68
CA PRO A 144 4.75 -0.17 -11.21
C PRO A 144 4.23 0.66 -12.38
N LEU A 145 2.99 1.15 -12.25
CA LEU A 145 2.35 1.87 -13.34
C LEU A 145 3.01 3.23 -13.61
N PHE A 146 3.35 3.98 -12.57
CA PHE A 146 3.89 5.34 -12.68
C PHE A 146 5.08 5.48 -13.66
N PRO A 147 6.18 4.71 -13.54
CA PRO A 147 7.30 4.80 -14.47
C PRO A 147 6.97 4.25 -15.87
N ALA A 148 6.06 3.28 -15.98
CA ALA A 148 5.75 2.64 -17.25
C ALA A 148 4.67 3.39 -18.07
N TYR A 149 3.79 4.14 -17.40
CA TYR A 149 2.61 4.75 -18.01
C TYR A 149 2.90 5.75 -19.13
N PRO A 150 3.93 6.63 -19.06
CA PRO A 150 4.20 7.61 -20.12
C PRO A 150 4.36 6.98 -21.50
N ASP A 151 5.10 5.87 -21.58
CA ASP A 151 5.47 5.21 -22.83
C ASP A 151 4.41 4.22 -23.33
N MET A 152 3.33 3.99 -22.57
CA MET A 152 2.28 3.08 -22.99
C MET A 152 1.48 3.62 -24.19
N PRO A 153 1.11 2.75 -25.15
CA PRO A 153 0.19 3.11 -26.22
C PRO A 153 -1.15 3.63 -25.68
N HIS A 154 -1.79 4.52 -26.44
CA HIS A 154 -3.08 5.12 -26.04
C HIS A 154 -4.15 4.06 -25.74
N GLY A 155 -4.25 3.00 -26.55
CA GLY A 155 -5.20 1.90 -26.32
C GLY A 155 -4.98 1.21 -24.96
N THR A 156 -3.73 0.99 -24.58
CA THR A 156 -3.37 0.43 -23.26
C THR A 156 -3.73 1.38 -22.13
N LYS A 157 -3.48 2.68 -22.28
CA LYS A 157 -3.89 3.71 -21.30
C LYS A 157 -5.41 3.72 -21.10
N CYS A 158 -6.19 3.63 -22.18
CA CYS A 158 -7.65 3.52 -22.10
C CYS A 158 -8.10 2.22 -21.41
N ALA A 159 -7.46 1.09 -21.68
CA ALA A 159 -7.77 -0.17 -21.02
C ALA A 159 -7.49 -0.10 -19.51
N ILE A 160 -6.37 0.48 -19.13
CA ILE A 160 -5.99 0.71 -17.73
C ILE A 160 -7.01 1.63 -17.04
N ALA A 161 -7.41 2.74 -17.66
CA ALA A 161 -8.43 3.63 -17.10
C ALA A 161 -9.77 2.90 -16.85
N LYS A 162 -10.18 2.02 -17.77
CA LYS A 162 -11.37 1.18 -17.59
C LYS A 162 -11.21 0.18 -16.43
N GLU A 163 -10.03 -0.43 -16.29
CA GLU A 163 -9.73 -1.35 -15.20
C GLU A 163 -9.73 -0.64 -13.84
N PHE A 164 -9.13 0.56 -13.74
CA PHE A 164 -9.23 1.41 -12.56
C PHE A 164 -10.69 1.75 -12.23
N GLY A 165 -11.50 2.09 -13.23
CA GLY A 165 -12.93 2.34 -13.04
C GLY A 165 -13.65 1.15 -12.40
N LYS A 166 -13.38 -0.07 -12.88
CA LYS A 166 -13.92 -1.30 -12.29
C LYS A 166 -13.42 -1.52 -10.86
N PHE A 167 -12.11 -1.35 -10.65
CA PHE A 167 -11.48 -1.50 -9.34
C PHE A 167 -12.09 -0.57 -8.29
N PHE A 168 -12.21 0.73 -8.59
CA PHE A 168 -12.83 1.70 -7.68
C PHE A 168 -14.33 1.47 -7.51
N SER A 169 -15.04 1.05 -8.56
CA SER A 169 -16.45 0.70 -8.45
C SER A 169 -16.67 -0.47 -7.50
N GLU A 170 -15.81 -1.49 -7.53
CA GLU A 170 -15.87 -2.63 -6.62
C GLU A 170 -15.51 -2.21 -5.19
N LEU A 171 -14.44 -1.44 -5.00
CA LEU A 171 -14.10 -0.89 -3.67
C LEU A 171 -15.25 -0.08 -3.06
N HIS A 172 -15.88 0.80 -3.84
CA HIS A 172 -16.99 1.64 -3.38
C HIS A 172 -18.28 0.87 -3.13
N SER A 173 -18.41 -0.35 -3.67
CA SER A 173 -19.56 -1.22 -3.39
C SER A 173 -19.51 -1.82 -1.99
N ILE A 174 -18.33 -1.90 -1.38
CA ILE A 174 -18.13 -2.44 -0.04
C ILE A 174 -18.45 -1.35 0.98
N LYS A 175 -19.49 -1.59 1.78
CA LYS A 175 -19.96 -0.64 2.78
C LYS A 175 -20.12 -1.28 4.14
N SER A 176 -20.13 -0.42 5.16
CA SER A 176 -20.48 -0.76 6.54
C SER A 176 -21.80 -0.08 6.89
N VAL A 177 -22.65 -0.72 7.70
CA VAL A 177 -23.85 -0.09 8.28
C VAL A 177 -23.50 1.01 9.30
N VAL A 178 -22.28 0.98 9.85
CA VAL A 178 -21.75 1.98 10.79
C VAL A 178 -20.52 2.67 10.23
N ALA A 179 -20.40 3.98 10.46
CA ALA A 179 -19.20 4.74 10.12
C ALA A 179 -18.10 4.57 11.18
N GLY A 180 -16.86 4.43 10.74
CA GLY A 180 -15.71 4.36 11.64
C GLY A 180 -14.44 3.85 10.95
N ARG A 181 -13.43 3.56 11.76
CA ARG A 181 -12.16 2.95 11.35
C ARG A 181 -12.31 1.43 11.38
N LEU A 182 -11.92 0.78 10.30
CA LEU A 182 -11.88 -0.68 10.24
C LEU A 182 -10.67 -1.19 11.03
N THR A 183 -10.90 -2.10 11.96
CA THR A 183 -9.87 -2.71 12.81
C THR A 183 -10.06 -4.23 12.88
N LEU A 184 -9.05 -4.93 13.40
CA LEU A 184 -9.14 -6.35 13.73
C LEU A 184 -9.22 -6.51 15.24
N SER A 185 -10.14 -7.35 15.69
CA SER A 185 -10.11 -7.84 17.07
C SER A 185 -9.12 -8.99 17.17
N THR A 186 -8.12 -8.85 18.04
CA THR A 186 -7.12 -9.89 18.31
C THR A 186 -7.70 -11.08 19.08
N VAL A 187 -8.87 -10.93 19.70
CA VAL A 187 -9.50 -11.99 20.53
C VAL A 187 -10.38 -12.91 19.70
N ILE A 188 -11.12 -12.36 18.74
CA ILE A 188 -12.13 -13.09 17.95
C ILE A 188 -11.80 -13.14 16.45
N GLU A 189 -10.64 -12.62 16.05
CA GLU A 189 -10.15 -12.53 14.65
C GLU A 189 -11.18 -11.95 13.66
N SER A 190 -12.11 -11.14 14.17
CA SER A 190 -13.20 -10.56 13.41
C SER A 190 -12.90 -9.12 13.01
N LEU A 191 -13.50 -8.71 11.89
CA LEU A 191 -13.50 -7.32 11.45
C LEU A 191 -14.41 -6.50 12.36
N MET A 192 -13.90 -5.38 12.86
CA MET A 192 -14.61 -4.45 13.73
C MET A 192 -14.57 -3.04 13.14
N ILE A 193 -15.52 -2.21 13.55
CA ILE A 193 -15.60 -0.79 13.24
C ILE A 193 -15.46 -0.02 14.54
N GLN A 194 -14.34 0.69 14.69
CA GLN A 194 -14.11 1.61 15.79
C GLN A 194 -14.64 3.00 15.41
N PRO A 195 -15.54 3.62 16.20
CA PRO A 195 -16.03 4.97 15.94
C PRO A 195 -14.88 5.98 15.84
N PHE A 196 -14.99 6.98 14.95
CA PHE A 196 -13.92 7.96 14.76
C PHE A 196 -13.59 8.79 16.02
N ASN A 197 -14.59 8.98 16.87
CA ASN A 197 -14.53 9.83 18.06
C ASN A 197 -14.07 9.09 19.32
N SER A 198 -13.76 7.80 19.21
CA SER A 198 -13.32 6.99 20.35
C SER A 198 -11.96 6.37 20.05
N GLU A 199 -11.01 6.58 20.95
CA GLU A 199 -9.74 5.84 20.98
C GLU A 199 -9.88 4.55 21.81
N GLU A 200 -10.99 4.38 22.54
CA GLU A 200 -11.23 3.22 23.41
C GLU A 200 -11.70 2.00 22.60
N SER A 201 -11.04 0.87 22.79
CA SER A 201 -11.34 -0.40 22.10
C SER A 201 -12.74 -0.93 22.38
N ASP A 202 -13.29 -0.63 23.56
CA ASP A 202 -14.56 -1.18 24.05
C ASP A 202 -15.78 -0.64 23.30
N THR A 203 -15.59 0.41 22.51
CA THR A 203 -16.63 1.00 21.66
C THR A 203 -16.69 0.42 20.25
N ALA A 204 -15.79 -0.51 19.91
CA ALA A 204 -15.75 -1.13 18.60
C ALA A 204 -16.93 -2.11 18.41
N VAL A 205 -17.60 -2.02 17.26
CA VAL A 205 -18.72 -2.90 16.90
C VAL A 205 -18.32 -3.86 15.79
N PRO A 206 -18.91 -5.06 15.66
CA PRO A 206 -18.66 -5.94 14.54
C PRO A 206 -18.92 -5.25 13.18
N TYR A 207 -18.09 -5.55 12.18
CA TYR A 207 -18.35 -5.11 10.82
C TYR A 207 -19.57 -5.86 10.27
N GLU A 208 -20.57 -5.10 9.85
CA GLU A 208 -21.74 -5.59 9.13
C GLU A 208 -21.83 -4.88 7.78
N ALA A 209 -22.07 -5.65 6.72
CA ALA A 209 -22.14 -5.08 5.39
C ALA A 209 -23.41 -4.25 5.23
N GLY A 210 -23.21 -3.00 4.80
CA GLY A 210 -24.31 -2.14 4.40
C GLY A 210 -24.86 -2.51 3.03
N GLU A 211 -26.08 -2.04 2.74
CA GLU A 211 -26.63 -2.12 1.40
C GLU A 211 -25.74 -1.42 0.39
N ALA A 212 -25.66 -1.96 -0.83
CA ALA A 212 -24.95 -1.32 -1.91
C ALA A 212 -25.45 0.12 -2.08
N ALA A 213 -24.55 1.07 -2.38
CA ALA A 213 -25.02 2.38 -2.81
C ALA A 213 -25.99 2.18 -3.97
N GLN A 214 -27.13 2.86 -3.93
CA GLN A 214 -27.76 3.19 -5.19
C GLN A 214 -26.68 3.85 -6.08
N PRO A 215 -26.56 3.45 -7.36
CA PRO A 215 -25.65 4.12 -8.28
C PRO A 215 -25.90 5.63 -8.20
N ILE A 216 -24.84 6.45 -8.18
CA ILE A 216 -24.98 7.92 -8.18
C ILE A 216 -25.94 8.37 -9.29
N LEU A 217 -25.88 7.69 -10.44
CA LEU A 217 -26.79 7.90 -11.55
C LEU A 217 -28.25 7.59 -11.18
N ALA A 218 -28.53 6.50 -10.45
CA ALA A 218 -29.86 6.16 -9.96
C ALA A 218 -30.37 7.21 -8.96
N THR A 219 -29.53 7.63 -8.01
CA THR A 219 -29.89 8.68 -7.04
C THR A 219 -30.14 10.03 -7.73
N LEU A 220 -29.35 10.37 -8.76
CA LEU A 220 -29.59 11.56 -9.58
C LEU A 220 -30.88 11.45 -10.40
N CYS A 221 -31.16 10.28 -10.98
CA CYS A 221 -32.40 10.03 -11.71
C CYS A 221 -33.63 10.13 -10.79
N GLU A 222 -33.58 9.55 -9.59
CA GLU A 222 -34.65 9.66 -8.59
C GLU A 222 -34.86 11.11 -8.16
N ALA A 223 -33.79 11.86 -7.85
CA ALA A 223 -33.89 13.26 -7.47
C ALA A 223 -34.45 14.16 -8.60
N LEU A 224 -34.15 13.83 -9.86
CA LEU A 224 -34.71 14.54 -11.02
C LEU A 224 -36.18 14.16 -11.26
N GLN A 225 -36.57 12.91 -11.01
CA GLN A 225 -37.95 12.43 -11.11
C GLN A 225 -38.85 13.03 -10.02
N GLU A 226 -38.39 13.11 -8.77
CA GLU A 226 -39.13 13.80 -7.70
C GLU A 226 -39.35 15.29 -8.00
N LYS A 227 -38.36 15.94 -8.63
CA LYS A 227 -38.50 17.34 -9.04
C LYS A 227 -39.50 17.56 -10.17
N THR A 228 -39.69 16.57 -11.04
CA THR A 228 -40.63 16.66 -12.17
C THR A 228 -42.04 16.21 -11.80
N ALA A 229 -42.20 15.37 -10.77
CA ALA A 229 -43.51 14.95 -10.25
C ALA A 229 -44.21 16.01 -9.38
N ASN A 230 -43.46 17.02 -8.92
CA ASN A 230 -43.96 18.13 -8.08
C ASN A 230 -44.22 19.43 -8.89
N LEU A 231 -44.29 19.34 -10.22
CA LEU A 231 -44.65 20.42 -11.16
C LEU A 231 -45.97 20.08 -11.86
#